data_AF-A0A317VYR1-F1
#
_entry.id   AF-A0A317VYR1-F1
#
_cell.length_a   1.000
_cell.length_b   1.000
_cell.length_c   1.000
_cell.angle_alpha   90.00
_cell.angle_beta   90.00
_cell.angle_gamma   90.00
#
_symmetry.space_group_name_H-M   'P 1'
#
loop_
_entity.id
_entity.type
_entity.pdbx_description
1 polymer ?
#
loop_
_entity_poly.entity_id
_entity_poly.type
_entity_poly.pdbx_seq_one_letter_code
_entity_poly.pdbx_strand_id
1 'polypeptide(L)'
;MAGTKRTWDGQSLHDEPTNATIETRPPTQDQPTMATQATEDQPQPTNPIISMFETFRDELDEHHDRRERLIKTSRDITALSKKISGIQEFIEALSFHHYLTTQTLITLPEVRAHLPPQILVTEEDYLLGLFDLTGEMMRFAVTALSAGSADAGAGGEEAVGLGEEQRGIVVDLRDMRSGFEGLSVPRRHVMLKDMGKKVDVMQGSVEKVERAAYGILVRGRERPKGWRPDLVVAGGGGGEEGY
;
A
#
# COMPACT_ATOMS: atom_id res chain seq x y z
N MET A 1 40.91 6.76 -5.21
CA MET A 1 41.77 5.55 -5.12
C MET A 1 41.04 4.42 -5.84
N ALA A 2 41.72 3.65 -6.68
CA ALA A 2 41.11 2.49 -7.37
C ALA A 2 41.46 1.20 -6.61
N GLY A 3 40.54 0.24 -6.56
CA GLY A 3 40.72 -1.03 -5.85
C GLY A 3 41.21 -2.15 -6.78
N THR A 4 42.37 -2.72 -6.48
CA THR A 4 42.94 -3.87 -7.22
C THR A 4 42.10 -5.13 -7.02
N LYS A 5 41.77 -5.84 -8.10
CA LYS A 5 41.11 -7.15 -8.05
C LYS A 5 42.12 -8.23 -7.64
N ARG A 6 41.66 -9.24 -6.89
CA ARG A 6 42.45 -10.40 -6.43
C ARG A 6 41.68 -11.70 -6.67
N THR A 7 42.40 -12.81 -6.79
CA THR A 7 41.81 -14.15 -6.82
C THR A 7 41.44 -14.63 -5.40
N TRP A 8 40.73 -15.75 -5.29
CA TRP A 8 40.25 -16.30 -4.00
C TRP A 8 41.40 -16.74 -3.09
N ASP A 9 42.55 -17.06 -3.69
CA ASP A 9 43.80 -17.53 -3.07
C ASP A 9 44.72 -16.35 -2.62
N GLY A 10 44.25 -15.11 -2.78
CA GLY A 10 44.84 -13.91 -2.19
C GLY A 10 46.02 -13.29 -2.95
N GLN A 11 46.49 -13.90 -4.03
CA GLN A 11 47.55 -13.34 -4.86
C GLN A 11 47.06 -12.12 -5.66
N SER A 12 47.98 -11.18 -5.95
CA SER A 12 47.70 -9.98 -6.73
C SER A 12 47.99 -10.21 -8.20
N LEU A 13 47.01 -9.91 -9.06
CA LEU A 13 47.24 -9.85 -10.49
C LEU A 13 48.11 -8.61 -10.80
N HIS A 14 49.18 -8.82 -11.57
CA HIS A 14 50.00 -7.77 -12.15
C HIS A 14 49.84 -7.81 -13.66
N ASP A 15 49.31 -6.73 -14.22
CA ASP A 15 49.34 -6.46 -15.66
C ASP A 15 50.64 -5.72 -16.03
N GLU A 16 51.32 -6.17 -17.09
CA GLU A 16 51.95 -5.36 -18.16
C GLU A 16 52.61 -6.31 -19.21
N PRO A 17 52.89 -5.90 -20.47
CA PRO A 17 53.02 -6.83 -21.60
C PRO A 17 54.40 -6.80 -22.31
N THR A 18 54.38 -6.85 -23.66
CA THR A 18 55.45 -6.57 -24.66
C THR A 18 56.48 -7.67 -25.05
N ASN A 19 56.09 -8.43 -26.09
CA ASN A 19 56.75 -8.53 -27.41
C ASN A 19 58.19 -9.09 -27.61
N ALA A 20 58.23 -10.17 -28.41
CA ALA A 20 59.04 -10.38 -29.62
C ALA A 20 60.60 -10.37 -29.61
N THR A 21 61.17 -11.49 -30.07
CA THR A 21 62.27 -11.57 -31.07
C THR A 21 62.25 -12.97 -31.72
N ILE A 22 62.68 -13.06 -32.99
CA ILE A 22 62.77 -14.30 -33.80
C ILE A 22 64.19 -14.37 -34.43
N GLU A 23 64.65 -15.58 -34.81
CA GLU A 23 65.91 -16.00 -35.51
C GLU A 23 66.86 -16.82 -34.61
N THR A 24 67.57 -17.88 -35.06
CA THR A 24 67.64 -18.63 -36.36
C THR A 24 67.97 -20.14 -36.12
N ARG A 25 68.19 -20.93 -37.19
CA ARG A 25 68.41 -22.42 -37.25
C ARG A 25 69.70 -22.72 -38.07
N PRO A 26 70.15 -23.98 -38.32
CA PRO A 26 70.14 -25.29 -37.62
C PRO A 26 71.63 -25.83 -37.56
N PRO A 27 72.00 -27.12 -37.78
CA PRO A 27 71.43 -28.46 -37.47
C PRO A 27 72.27 -29.18 -36.37
N THR A 28 72.12 -30.45 -35.94
CA THR A 28 71.61 -31.73 -36.51
C THR A 28 71.17 -32.63 -35.30
N GLN A 29 70.99 -33.97 -35.22
CA GLN A 29 71.03 -35.16 -36.10
C GLN A 29 70.16 -36.31 -35.51
N ASP A 30 69.55 -37.12 -36.39
CA ASP A 30 68.99 -38.49 -36.27
C ASP A 30 68.00 -38.93 -35.16
N GLN A 31 67.24 -39.96 -35.52
CA GLN A 31 66.11 -40.59 -34.82
C GLN A 31 66.54 -42.00 -34.33
N PRO A 32 65.82 -42.68 -33.41
CA PRO A 32 64.54 -43.31 -33.79
C PRO A 32 63.44 -43.31 -32.72
N THR A 33 62.22 -43.59 -33.18
CA THR A 33 60.98 -43.69 -32.42
C THR A 33 60.93 -44.91 -31.50
N MET A 34 60.34 -44.75 -30.31
CA MET A 34 59.82 -45.85 -29.48
C MET A 34 58.36 -45.57 -29.11
N ALA A 35 57.58 -46.63 -28.92
CA ALA A 35 56.11 -46.55 -28.97
C ALA A 35 55.46 -45.83 -27.78
N THR A 36 54.42 -45.04 -28.08
CA THR A 36 53.46 -44.54 -27.09
C THR A 36 52.72 -45.72 -26.47
N GLN A 37 53.02 -46.05 -25.22
CA GLN A 37 52.14 -46.89 -24.41
C GLN A 37 50.90 -46.07 -24.03
N ALA A 38 49.72 -46.58 -24.34
CA ALA A 38 48.48 -46.03 -23.80
C ALA A 38 48.41 -46.34 -22.31
N THR A 39 48.40 -45.32 -21.46
CA THR A 39 48.13 -45.47 -20.03
C THR A 39 46.67 -45.84 -19.84
N GLU A 40 46.41 -47.05 -19.35
CA GLU A 40 45.05 -47.48 -18.98
C GLU A 40 44.52 -46.60 -17.85
N ASP A 41 43.34 -46.02 -18.07
CA ASP A 41 42.72 -45.05 -17.16
C ASP A 41 42.05 -45.76 -15.97
N GLN A 42 42.88 -46.27 -15.05
CA GLN A 42 42.38 -46.93 -13.84
C GLN A 42 41.76 -45.89 -12.89
N PRO A 43 40.48 -46.04 -12.50
CA PRO A 43 39.84 -45.12 -11.57
C PRO A 43 40.55 -45.22 -10.22
N GLN A 44 41.26 -44.15 -9.86
CA GLN A 44 41.96 -44.06 -8.58
C GLN A 44 40.96 -44.24 -7.43
N PRO A 45 41.29 -45.02 -6.38
CA PRO A 45 40.40 -45.18 -5.24
C PRO A 45 40.18 -43.82 -4.59
N THR A 46 38.96 -43.30 -4.66
CA THR A 46 38.60 -41.99 -4.13
C THR A 46 38.92 -41.97 -2.63
N ASN A 47 39.80 -41.04 -2.24
CA ASN A 47 40.23 -40.93 -0.85
C ASN A 47 38.99 -40.76 0.04
N PRO A 48 38.78 -41.61 1.08
CA PRO A 48 37.57 -41.55 1.91
C PRO A 48 37.30 -40.16 2.51
N ILE A 49 38.36 -39.38 2.77
CA ILE A 49 38.25 -37.98 3.23
C ILE A 49 37.64 -37.10 2.13
N ILE A 50 38.06 -37.25 0.87
CA ILE A 50 37.52 -36.48 -0.26
C ILE A 50 36.02 -36.79 -0.44
N SER A 51 35.63 -38.07 -0.44
CA SER A 51 34.22 -38.48 -0.56
C SER A 51 33.34 -37.95 0.58
N MET A 52 33.88 -37.86 1.81
CA MET A 52 33.21 -37.23 2.95
C MET A 52 33.02 -35.71 2.75
N PHE A 53 34.03 -35.00 2.23
CA PHE A 53 33.93 -33.57 1.91
C PHE A 53 33.08 -33.27 0.67
N GLU A 54 32.96 -34.21 -0.27
CA GLU A 54 32.02 -34.14 -1.40
C GLU A 54 30.58 -34.27 -0.90
N THR A 55 30.31 -35.25 -0.02
CA THR A 55 29.00 -35.40 0.63
C THR A 55 28.60 -34.12 1.38
N PHE A 56 29.51 -33.52 2.15
CA PHE A 56 29.26 -32.25 2.84
C PHE A 56 29.07 -31.06 1.91
N ARG A 57 29.69 -31.05 0.71
CA ARG A 57 29.44 -30.02 -0.31
C ARG A 57 28.01 -30.14 -0.80
N ASP A 58 27.61 -31.33 -1.23
CA ASP A 58 26.30 -31.58 -1.83
C ASP A 58 25.14 -31.30 -0.84
N GLU A 59 25.29 -31.69 0.43
CA GLU A 59 24.33 -31.33 1.50
C GLU A 59 24.24 -29.82 1.73
N LEU A 60 25.38 -29.12 1.75
CA LEU A 60 25.44 -27.69 2.03
C LEU A 60 24.89 -26.87 0.85
N ASP A 61 25.17 -27.28 -0.38
CA ASP A 61 24.67 -26.66 -1.59
C ASP A 61 23.16 -26.90 -1.74
N GLU A 62 22.64 -28.12 -1.53
CA GLU A 62 21.18 -28.37 -1.56
C GLU A 62 20.44 -27.58 -0.45
N HIS A 63 21.07 -27.38 0.71
CA HIS A 63 20.56 -26.49 1.76
C HIS A 63 20.59 -25.00 1.37
N HIS A 64 21.64 -24.53 0.69
CA HIS A 64 21.69 -23.16 0.15
C HIS A 64 20.62 -22.92 -0.91
N ASP A 65 20.46 -23.88 -1.82
CA ASP A 65 19.47 -23.90 -2.90
C ASP A 65 18.04 -23.84 -2.32
N ARG A 66 17.78 -24.66 -1.30
CA ARG A 66 16.52 -24.65 -0.52
C ARG A 66 16.28 -23.31 0.18
N ARG A 67 17.33 -22.69 0.74
CA ARG A 67 17.25 -21.38 1.39
C ARG A 67 16.97 -20.26 0.38
N GLU A 68 17.57 -20.28 -0.80
CA GLU A 68 17.31 -19.28 -1.84
C GLU A 68 15.88 -19.42 -2.42
N ARG A 69 15.39 -20.64 -2.64
CA ARG A 69 13.98 -20.88 -2.98
C ARG A 69 13.02 -20.26 -1.96
N LEU A 70 13.27 -20.47 -0.66
CA LEU A 70 12.47 -19.87 0.41
C LEU A 70 12.55 -18.33 0.45
N ILE A 71 13.76 -17.77 0.27
CA ILE A 71 13.96 -16.31 0.22
C ILE A 71 13.22 -15.69 -0.97
N LYS A 72 13.24 -16.33 -2.15
CA LYS A 72 12.51 -15.88 -3.33
C LYS A 72 11.00 -15.87 -3.08
N THR A 73 10.42 -16.99 -2.66
CA THR A 73 8.99 -17.09 -2.33
C THR A 73 8.57 -16.05 -1.26
N SER A 74 9.42 -15.80 -0.27
CA SER A 74 9.18 -14.78 0.76
C SER A 74 9.17 -13.35 0.21
N ARG A 75 10.08 -13.01 -0.73
CA ARG A 75 10.05 -11.72 -1.45
C ARG A 75 8.80 -11.60 -2.32
N ASP A 76 8.43 -12.65 -3.03
CA ASP A 76 7.27 -12.65 -3.93
C ASP A 76 5.96 -12.48 -3.14
N ILE A 77 5.80 -13.17 -2.00
CA ILE A 77 4.72 -12.94 -1.03
C ILE A 77 4.73 -11.48 -0.53
N THR A 78 5.89 -10.97 -0.11
CA THR A 78 6.03 -9.58 0.39
C THR A 78 5.64 -8.54 -0.67
N ALA A 79 5.99 -8.79 -1.94
CA ALA A 79 5.62 -7.92 -3.06
C ALA A 79 4.12 -7.99 -3.37
N LEU A 80 3.50 -9.16 -3.26
CA LEU A 80 2.04 -9.32 -3.37
C LEU A 80 1.30 -8.64 -2.21
N SER A 81 1.76 -8.77 -0.97
CA SER A 81 1.17 -8.07 0.18
C SER A 81 1.22 -6.54 0.04
N LYS A 82 2.27 -5.98 -0.58
CA LYS A 82 2.31 -4.55 -0.92
C LYS A 82 1.32 -4.16 -2.01
N LYS A 83 1.05 -5.05 -2.98
CA LYS A 83 0.00 -4.83 -3.99
C LYS A 83 -1.41 -4.88 -3.40
N ILE A 84 -1.66 -5.70 -2.37
CA ILE A 84 -2.96 -5.73 -1.67
C ILE A 84 -3.26 -4.38 -1.00
N SER A 85 -2.26 -3.73 -0.39
CA SER A 85 -2.43 -2.35 0.11
C SER A 85 -2.68 -1.36 -1.03
N GLY A 86 -1.89 -1.43 -2.10
CA GLY A 86 -1.98 -0.50 -3.23
C GLY A 86 -3.25 -0.64 -4.07
N ILE A 87 -3.90 -1.81 -4.09
CA ILE A 87 -5.15 -2.00 -4.83
C ILE A 87 -6.36 -1.46 -4.06
N GLN A 88 -6.35 -1.54 -2.72
CA GLN A 88 -7.40 -0.95 -1.89
C GLN A 88 -7.39 0.58 -1.99
N GLU A 89 -6.21 1.20 -1.94
CA GLU A 89 -6.04 2.65 -2.11
C GLU A 89 -6.33 3.13 -3.55
N PHE A 90 -6.03 2.30 -4.57
CA PHE A 90 -6.49 2.56 -5.95
C PHE A 90 -8.02 2.54 -6.06
N ILE A 91 -8.69 1.62 -5.37
CA ILE A 91 -10.16 1.51 -5.37
C ILE A 91 -10.78 2.69 -4.63
N GLU A 92 -10.24 3.09 -3.48
CA GLU A 92 -10.64 4.31 -2.77
C GLU A 92 -10.56 5.54 -3.69
N ALA A 93 -9.39 5.79 -4.29
CA ALA A 93 -9.16 6.95 -5.15
C ALA A 93 -10.04 6.96 -6.42
N LEU A 94 -10.18 5.81 -7.11
CA LEU A 94 -11.02 5.68 -8.29
C LEU A 94 -12.50 5.85 -7.96
N SER A 95 -12.95 5.26 -6.85
CA SER A 95 -14.34 5.34 -6.38
C SER A 95 -14.69 6.76 -5.94
N PHE A 96 -13.78 7.44 -5.25
CA PHE A 96 -13.98 8.84 -4.85
C PHE A 96 -14.03 9.77 -6.06
N HIS A 97 -13.14 9.59 -7.04
CA HIS A 97 -13.18 10.36 -8.28
C HIS A 97 -14.48 10.14 -9.09
N HIS A 98 -14.91 8.88 -9.22
CA HIS A 98 -16.18 8.55 -9.89
C HIS A 98 -17.37 9.14 -9.14
N TYR A 99 -17.42 9.03 -7.81
CA TYR A 99 -18.46 9.62 -6.99
C TYR A 99 -18.52 11.16 -7.14
N LEU A 100 -17.38 11.86 -7.07
CA LEU A 100 -17.30 13.31 -7.28
C LEU A 100 -17.67 13.77 -8.71
N THR A 101 -17.75 12.87 -9.69
CA THR A 101 -18.07 13.20 -11.09
C THR A 101 -19.43 12.69 -11.56
N THR A 102 -20.07 11.79 -10.81
CA THR A 102 -21.34 11.14 -11.20
C THR A 102 -22.41 11.14 -10.11
N GLN A 103 -22.07 11.43 -8.85
CA GLN A 103 -22.90 11.18 -7.67
C GLN A 103 -23.35 9.71 -7.54
N THR A 104 -22.57 8.75 -8.06
CA THR A 104 -22.81 7.31 -7.95
C THR A 104 -21.58 6.55 -7.48
N LEU A 105 -21.74 5.27 -7.13
CA LEU A 105 -20.63 4.41 -6.72
C LEU A 105 -20.19 3.51 -7.89
N ILE A 106 -18.91 3.58 -8.25
CA ILE A 106 -18.34 2.73 -9.31
C ILE A 106 -18.43 1.25 -8.92
N THR A 107 -18.81 0.39 -9.85
CA THR A 107 -19.00 -1.03 -9.58
C THR A 107 -17.70 -1.83 -9.71
N LEU A 108 -17.62 -2.99 -9.04
CA LEU A 108 -16.47 -3.91 -9.14
C LEU A 108 -16.10 -4.33 -10.58
N PRO A 109 -17.03 -4.60 -11.52
CA PRO A 109 -16.70 -4.80 -12.92
C PRO A 109 -16.02 -3.59 -13.59
N GLU A 110 -16.46 -2.37 -13.28
CA GLU A 110 -15.87 -1.14 -13.83
C GLU A 110 -14.48 -0.88 -13.23
N VAL A 111 -14.30 -1.09 -11.92
CA VAL A 111 -12.99 -1.08 -11.26
C VAL A 111 -12.03 -2.07 -11.94
N ARG A 112 -12.48 -3.31 -12.18
CA ARG A 112 -11.70 -4.34 -12.89
C ARG A 112 -11.36 -3.93 -14.32
N ALA A 113 -12.21 -3.15 -15.00
CA ALA A 113 -11.96 -2.65 -16.36
C ALA A 113 -10.90 -1.53 -16.44
N HIS A 114 -10.60 -0.84 -15.33
CA HIS A 114 -9.54 0.18 -15.27
C HIS A 114 -8.13 -0.41 -15.09
N LEU A 115 -8.00 -1.74 -15.03
CA LEU A 115 -6.76 -2.43 -14.65
C LEU A 115 -6.35 -3.49 -15.70
N PRO A 116 -5.03 -3.77 -15.87
CA PRO A 116 -4.58 -4.89 -16.67
C PRO A 116 -5.14 -6.23 -16.13
N PRO A 117 -5.53 -7.19 -16.98
CA PRO A 117 -6.18 -8.43 -16.56
C PRO A 117 -5.29 -9.37 -15.73
N GLN A 118 -4.00 -9.06 -15.59
CA GLN A 118 -3.06 -9.73 -14.69
C GLN A 118 -3.14 -9.22 -13.24
N ILE A 119 -3.86 -8.11 -12.98
CA ILE A 119 -4.15 -7.60 -11.64
C ILE A 119 -5.52 -8.13 -11.22
N LEU A 120 -5.50 -9.16 -10.37
CA LEU A 120 -6.71 -9.67 -9.74
C LEU A 120 -7.18 -8.68 -8.67
N VAL A 121 -8.38 -8.14 -8.85
CA VAL A 121 -9.13 -7.43 -7.81
C VAL A 121 -10.16 -8.39 -7.25
N THR A 122 -10.13 -8.69 -5.96
CA THR A 122 -11.15 -9.49 -5.30
C THR A 122 -12.33 -8.65 -4.81
N GLU A 123 -13.44 -9.30 -4.51
CA GLU A 123 -14.58 -8.71 -3.81
C GLU A 123 -14.17 -8.17 -2.42
N GLU A 124 -13.17 -8.77 -1.77
CA GLU A 124 -12.59 -8.32 -0.50
C GLU A 124 -11.76 -7.04 -0.67
N ASP A 125 -10.89 -6.95 -1.68
CA ASP A 125 -10.13 -5.72 -1.98
C ASP A 125 -11.06 -4.53 -2.24
N TYR A 126 -12.15 -4.78 -2.98
CA TYR A 126 -13.15 -3.77 -3.29
C TYR A 126 -13.93 -3.32 -2.06
N LEU A 127 -14.45 -4.26 -1.25
CA LEU A 127 -15.15 -3.89 -0.02
C LEU A 127 -14.23 -3.15 0.98
N LEU A 128 -12.96 -3.53 1.09
CA LEU A 128 -12.00 -2.87 1.98
C LEU A 128 -11.63 -1.45 1.49
N GLY A 129 -11.40 -1.24 0.19
CA GLY A 129 -11.21 0.10 -0.38
C GLY A 129 -12.46 0.99 -0.27
N LEU A 130 -13.66 0.40 -0.40
CA LEU A 130 -14.92 1.11 -0.16
C LEU A 130 -15.15 1.47 1.31
N PHE A 131 -14.59 0.74 2.28
CA PHE A 131 -14.64 1.15 3.68
C PHE A 131 -13.79 2.41 3.92
N ASP A 132 -12.58 2.48 3.36
CA ASP A 132 -11.70 3.65 3.52
C ASP A 132 -12.25 4.89 2.78
N LEU A 133 -12.89 4.70 1.62
CA LEU A 133 -13.67 5.72 0.91
C LEU A 133 -14.67 6.45 1.82
N THR A 134 -15.33 5.76 2.76
CA THR A 134 -16.26 6.45 3.70
C THR A 134 -15.56 7.44 4.62
N GLY A 135 -14.26 7.25 4.86
CA GLY A 135 -13.38 8.19 5.54
C GLY A 135 -13.05 9.42 4.69
N GLU A 136 -12.71 9.25 3.41
CA GLU A 136 -12.42 10.39 2.53
C GLU A 136 -13.69 11.19 2.17
N MET A 137 -14.82 10.52 1.91
CA MET A 137 -16.14 11.17 1.80
C MET A 137 -16.48 11.97 3.06
N MET A 138 -16.16 11.47 4.26
CA MET A 138 -16.34 12.20 5.52
C MET A 138 -15.42 13.43 5.64
N ARG A 139 -14.15 13.33 5.22
CA ARG A 139 -13.22 14.47 5.18
C ARG A 139 -13.71 15.54 4.22
N PHE A 140 -14.12 15.16 3.02
CA PHE A 140 -14.69 16.04 2.01
C PHE A 140 -15.93 16.76 2.53
N ALA A 141 -16.91 16.00 3.07
CA ALA A 141 -18.11 16.56 3.66
C ALA A 141 -17.78 17.55 4.78
N VAL A 142 -17.02 17.16 5.81
CA VAL A 142 -16.71 18.04 6.96
C VAL A 142 -15.91 19.27 6.54
N THR A 143 -15.03 19.15 5.53
CA THR A 143 -14.28 20.29 4.97
C THR A 143 -15.22 21.25 4.23
N ALA A 144 -16.07 20.76 3.32
CA ALA A 144 -17.02 21.58 2.58
C ALA A 144 -18.03 22.28 3.51
N LEU A 145 -18.54 21.55 4.52
CA LEU A 145 -19.46 22.07 5.52
C LEU A 145 -18.81 23.17 6.40
N SER A 146 -17.54 23.03 6.76
CA SER A 146 -16.82 24.07 7.53
C SER A 146 -16.44 25.28 6.68
N ALA A 147 -16.10 25.10 5.40
CA ALA A 147 -15.85 26.19 4.46
C ALA A 147 -17.11 27.03 4.17
N GLY A 148 -18.25 26.39 3.84
CA GLY A 148 -19.53 27.08 3.63
C GLY A 148 -20.04 27.82 4.86
N SER A 149 -19.65 27.38 6.06
CA SER A 149 -19.97 28.08 7.32
C SER A 149 -19.23 29.41 7.49
N ALA A 150 -18.16 29.66 6.74
CA ALA A 150 -17.40 30.92 6.80
C ALA A 150 -17.98 32.00 5.87
N ASP A 151 -18.38 31.62 4.65
CA ASP A 151 -18.78 32.59 3.61
C ASP A 151 -20.17 33.20 3.83
N ALA A 152 -21.04 32.51 4.59
CA ALA A 152 -22.32 33.04 5.08
C ALA A 152 -22.20 34.36 5.89
N GLY A 153 -20.98 34.75 6.28
CA GLY A 153 -20.69 36.08 6.80
C GLY A 153 -20.99 37.24 5.81
N ALA A 154 -20.87 37.03 4.50
CA ALA A 154 -20.70 38.13 3.54
C ALA A 154 -21.98 38.77 2.96
N GLY A 155 -23.04 38.01 2.62
CA GLY A 155 -24.21 38.59 1.94
C GLY A 155 -25.47 37.73 1.90
N GLY A 156 -26.59 38.34 1.56
CA GLY A 156 -27.89 37.70 1.30
C GLY A 156 -28.68 37.22 2.53
N GLU A 157 -30.01 37.11 2.36
CA GLU A 157 -30.90 36.33 3.23
C GLU A 157 -31.07 34.89 2.71
N GLU A 158 -30.13 34.41 1.89
CA GLU A 158 -30.33 33.23 1.07
C GLU A 158 -29.93 31.94 1.79
N ALA A 159 -30.90 31.02 1.89
CA ALA A 159 -30.75 29.59 2.19
C ALA A 159 -29.76 29.19 3.31
N VAL A 160 -30.16 29.39 4.57
CA VAL A 160 -29.56 28.65 5.70
C VAL A 160 -29.85 27.15 5.57
N GLY A 161 -28.88 26.40 5.04
CA GLY A 161 -28.96 24.96 4.87
C GLY A 161 -27.74 24.38 4.15
N LEU A 162 -27.82 23.09 3.85
CA LEU A 162 -26.83 22.39 3.02
C LEU A 162 -27.15 22.62 1.53
N GLY A 163 -26.14 22.74 0.68
CA GLY A 163 -26.32 22.61 -0.77
C GLY A 163 -26.69 21.18 -1.17
N GLU A 164 -27.00 20.95 -2.45
CA GLU A 164 -27.55 19.67 -2.92
C GLU A 164 -26.54 18.52 -2.77
N GLU A 165 -25.30 18.72 -3.22
CA GLU A 165 -24.17 17.80 -3.05
C GLU A 165 -23.91 17.45 -1.57
N GLN A 166 -23.97 18.44 -0.67
CA GLN A 166 -23.76 18.21 0.76
C GLN A 166 -24.97 17.57 1.46
N ARG A 167 -26.14 17.43 0.78
CA ARG A 167 -27.24 16.57 1.23
C ARG A 167 -27.07 15.15 0.70
N GLY A 168 -26.70 15.01 -0.58
CA GLY A 168 -26.38 13.71 -1.21
C GLY A 168 -25.41 12.92 -0.36
N ILE A 169 -24.23 13.49 -0.06
CA ILE A 169 -23.19 12.79 0.72
C ILE A 169 -23.61 12.35 2.14
N VAL A 170 -24.61 13.00 2.75
CA VAL A 170 -25.18 12.59 4.05
C VAL A 170 -26.09 11.37 3.90
N VAL A 171 -26.83 11.29 2.78
CA VAL A 171 -27.70 10.15 2.44
C VAL A 171 -26.84 8.97 1.95
N ASP A 172 -25.94 9.21 1.01
CA ASP A 172 -25.11 8.17 0.39
C ASP A 172 -24.23 7.47 1.43
N LEU A 173 -23.67 8.20 2.40
CA LEU A 173 -22.93 7.59 3.52
C LEU A 173 -23.81 6.75 4.47
N ARG A 174 -25.11 7.07 4.61
CA ARG A 174 -26.05 6.26 5.39
C ARG A 174 -26.43 4.98 4.66
N ASP A 175 -26.62 5.07 3.34
CA ASP A 175 -26.97 3.92 2.51
C ASP A 175 -25.76 2.98 2.36
N MET A 176 -24.54 3.51 2.24
CA MET A 176 -23.30 2.74 2.38
C MET A 176 -23.21 2.05 3.76
N ARG A 177 -23.44 2.76 4.86
CA ARG A 177 -23.47 2.16 6.22
C ARG A 177 -24.48 1.01 6.29
N SER A 178 -25.70 1.21 5.80
CA SER A 178 -26.74 0.19 5.79
C SER A 178 -26.38 -1.01 4.91
N GLY A 179 -25.67 -0.79 3.80
CA GLY A 179 -25.14 -1.86 2.95
C GLY A 179 -24.07 -2.69 3.65
N PHE A 180 -23.08 -2.03 4.27
CA PHE A 180 -21.99 -2.69 5.01
C PHE A 180 -22.49 -3.46 6.24
N GLU A 181 -23.41 -2.88 7.02
CA GLU A 181 -24.02 -3.53 8.18
C GLU A 181 -24.91 -4.73 7.79
N GLY A 182 -25.38 -4.79 6.54
CA GLY A 182 -26.08 -5.94 5.96
C GLY A 182 -25.19 -7.11 5.50
N LEU A 183 -23.85 -6.96 5.50
CA LEU A 183 -22.94 -7.98 4.97
C LEU A 183 -22.79 -9.21 5.88
N SER A 184 -23.35 -10.33 5.45
CA SER A 184 -23.17 -11.63 6.13
C SER A 184 -21.86 -12.31 5.70
N VAL A 185 -20.77 -12.02 6.41
CA VAL A 185 -19.43 -12.59 6.14
C VAL A 185 -19.21 -13.90 6.95
N PRO A 186 -18.87 -15.03 6.30
CA PRO A 186 -18.63 -16.30 6.99
C PRO A 186 -17.50 -16.22 8.02
N ARG A 187 -17.67 -16.88 9.19
CA ARG A 187 -16.69 -16.90 10.31
C ARG A 187 -15.28 -17.42 10.01
N ARG A 188 -15.02 -17.91 8.80
CA ARG A 188 -13.71 -18.37 8.32
C ARG A 188 -13.13 -17.51 7.19
N HIS A 189 -13.83 -16.46 6.74
CA HIS A 189 -13.32 -15.54 5.73
C HIS A 189 -12.25 -14.63 6.32
N VAL A 190 -11.19 -14.33 5.56
CA VAL A 190 -10.05 -13.55 6.05
C VAL A 190 -10.44 -12.09 6.35
N MET A 191 -11.18 -11.45 5.45
CA MET A 191 -11.80 -10.12 5.63
C MET A 191 -12.44 -9.87 7.00
N LEU A 192 -13.09 -10.87 7.62
CA LEU A 192 -13.89 -10.70 8.84
C LEU A 192 -13.09 -10.10 10.01
N LYS A 193 -11.80 -10.43 10.09
CA LYS A 193 -10.90 -9.97 11.16
C LYS A 193 -10.73 -8.44 11.16
N ASP A 194 -10.66 -7.86 9.97
CA ASP A 194 -10.37 -6.44 9.80
C ASP A 194 -11.64 -5.63 9.48
N MET A 195 -12.68 -6.27 8.91
CA MET A 195 -14.01 -5.69 8.68
C MET A 195 -14.63 -5.10 9.95
N GLY A 196 -14.50 -5.75 11.12
CA GLY A 196 -15.06 -5.22 12.37
C GLY A 196 -14.56 -3.80 12.68
N LYS A 197 -13.24 -3.58 12.60
CA LYS A 197 -12.62 -2.26 12.80
C LYS A 197 -13.01 -1.27 11.71
N LYS A 198 -13.14 -1.74 10.46
CA LYS A 198 -13.56 -0.90 9.34
C LYS A 198 -15.01 -0.42 9.52
N VAL A 199 -15.91 -1.27 10.03
CA VAL A 199 -17.27 -0.91 10.42
C VAL A 199 -17.27 0.11 11.57
N ASP A 200 -16.48 -0.10 12.64
CA ASP A 200 -16.37 0.87 13.74
C ASP A 200 -15.92 2.27 13.25
N VAL A 201 -14.91 2.30 12.37
CA VAL A 201 -14.35 3.54 11.78
C VAL A 201 -15.34 4.20 10.81
N MET A 202 -16.05 3.41 10.01
CA MET A 202 -17.10 3.87 9.10
C MET A 202 -18.27 4.48 9.87
N GLN A 203 -18.82 3.77 10.88
CA GLN A 203 -19.89 4.28 11.74
C GLN A 203 -19.49 5.62 12.35
N GLY A 204 -18.30 5.67 12.97
CA GLY A 204 -17.71 6.89 13.51
C GLY A 204 -17.37 7.96 12.47
N SER A 205 -17.44 7.69 11.17
CA SER A 205 -17.25 8.65 10.09
C SER A 205 -18.59 9.21 9.61
N VAL A 206 -19.59 8.35 9.37
CA VAL A 206 -20.97 8.79 9.08
C VAL A 206 -21.50 9.68 10.21
N GLU A 207 -21.27 9.28 11.47
CA GLU A 207 -21.61 10.07 12.65
C GLU A 207 -21.04 11.50 12.66
N LYS A 208 -19.82 11.72 12.13
CA LYS A 208 -19.21 13.06 12.06
C LYS A 208 -19.91 13.92 11.04
N VAL A 209 -20.25 13.33 9.88
CA VAL A 209 -21.00 13.99 8.81
C VAL A 209 -22.43 14.32 9.26
N GLU A 210 -23.15 13.37 9.86
CA GLU A 210 -24.50 13.58 10.42
C GLU A 210 -24.51 14.70 11.47
N ARG A 211 -23.51 14.74 12.35
CA ARG A 211 -23.35 15.75 13.41
C ARG A 211 -22.98 17.13 12.88
N ALA A 212 -22.17 17.21 11.82
CA ALA A 212 -21.86 18.47 11.12
C ALA A 212 -23.08 19.02 10.36
N ALA A 213 -23.78 18.15 9.62
CA ALA A 213 -25.02 18.45 8.91
C ALA A 213 -26.11 18.97 9.85
N TYR A 214 -26.34 18.29 10.98
CA TYR A 214 -27.25 18.74 12.05
C TYR A 214 -26.86 20.12 12.58
N GLY A 215 -25.55 20.34 12.81
CA GLY A 215 -25.01 21.61 13.29
C GLY A 215 -25.43 22.80 12.43
N ILE A 216 -25.35 22.68 11.10
CA ILE A 216 -25.75 23.74 10.16
C ILE A 216 -27.27 23.84 10.04
N LEU A 217 -27.96 22.71 9.81
CA LEU A 217 -29.40 22.70 9.56
C LEU A 217 -30.25 23.18 10.74
N VAL A 218 -29.82 22.91 11.98
CA VAL A 218 -30.57 23.25 13.19
C VAL A 218 -30.05 24.54 13.82
N ARG A 219 -28.76 24.67 14.17
CA ARG A 219 -28.27 25.90 14.83
C ARG A 219 -28.34 27.13 13.94
N GLY A 220 -28.22 26.97 12.61
CA GLY A 220 -28.42 28.08 11.68
C GLY A 220 -29.84 28.65 11.72
N ARG A 221 -30.83 27.81 12.03
CA ARG A 221 -32.24 28.22 12.22
C ARG A 221 -32.51 28.76 13.62
N GLU A 222 -31.87 28.19 14.64
CA GLU A 222 -31.98 28.64 16.04
C GLU A 222 -31.24 29.97 16.31
N ARG A 223 -30.19 30.27 15.56
CA ARG A 223 -29.33 31.47 15.73
C ARG A 223 -29.11 32.20 14.40
N PRO A 224 -30.10 32.99 13.94
CA PRO A 224 -29.97 33.82 12.75
C PRO A 224 -28.79 34.81 12.82
N LYS A 225 -28.41 35.36 11.67
CA LYS A 225 -27.34 36.35 11.55
C LYS A 225 -27.63 37.58 12.42
N GLY A 226 -26.76 37.84 13.40
CA GLY A 226 -26.93 38.90 14.39
C GLY A 226 -27.57 38.47 15.72
N TRP A 227 -28.01 37.22 15.88
CA TRP A 227 -28.52 36.68 17.14
C TRP A 227 -27.49 36.83 18.26
N ARG A 228 -27.88 37.51 19.33
CA ARG A 228 -27.16 37.57 20.61
C ARG A 228 -28.07 36.93 21.66
N PRO A 229 -27.53 36.19 22.65
CA PRO A 229 -28.32 35.80 23.80
C PRO A 229 -28.83 37.07 24.49
N ASP A 230 -30.08 37.07 24.94
CA ASP A 230 -30.57 38.06 25.90
C ASP A 230 -29.79 37.89 27.20
N LEU A 231 -28.76 38.72 27.37
CA LEU A 231 -28.07 38.89 28.65
C LEU A 231 -29.04 39.60 29.58
N VAL A 232 -29.89 38.82 30.25
CA VAL A 232 -30.76 39.30 31.33
C VAL A 232 -29.85 39.94 32.37
N VAL A 233 -29.86 41.28 32.41
CA VAL A 233 -28.95 42.06 33.24
C VAL A 233 -29.35 41.86 34.69
N ALA A 234 -28.64 40.96 35.37
CA ALA A 234 -28.64 40.83 36.84
C ALA A 234 -27.87 42.00 37.48
N GLY A 235 -28.23 43.23 37.09
CA GLY A 235 -27.77 44.49 37.66
C GLY A 235 -28.86 45.03 38.59
N GLY A 236 -28.49 45.31 39.84
CA GLY A 236 -29.46 45.61 40.88
C GLY A 236 -30.20 46.92 40.68
N GLY A 237 -31.52 46.90 40.90
CA GLY A 237 -32.27 48.10 41.26
C GLY A 237 -32.02 48.42 42.73
N GLY A 238 -31.18 49.42 43.00
CA GLY A 238 -31.17 50.09 44.30
C GLY A 238 -32.41 50.98 44.43
N GLY A 239 -33.16 50.85 45.51
CA GLY A 239 -34.34 51.67 45.80
C GLY A 239 -34.26 52.23 47.22
N GLU A 240 -34.04 53.53 47.33
CA GLU A 240 -34.17 54.28 48.57
C GLU A 240 -35.61 54.74 48.79
N GLU A 241 -36.39 54.00 49.57
CA GLU A 241 -37.57 54.50 50.27
C GLU A 241 -37.64 53.84 51.67
N GLY A 242 -37.97 54.53 52.77
CA GLY A 242 -38.31 55.96 52.85
C GLY A 242 -39.31 56.31 53.95
N TYR A 243 -39.13 55.80 55.18
CA TYR A 243 -39.88 56.23 56.38
C TYR A 243 -39.12 55.92 57.68
#